data_AF-A0A3N5SKZ6-F1
#
_entry.id   AF-A0A3N5SKZ6-F1
#
_cell.length_a   1.000
_cell.length_b   1.000
_cell.length_c   1.000
_cell.angle_alpha   90.00
_cell.angle_beta   90.00
_cell.angle_gamma   90.00
#
_symmetry.space_group_name_H-M   'P 1'
#
loop_
_entity.id
_entity.type
_entity.pdbx_description
1 polymer ?
#
loop_
_entity_poly.entity_id
_entity_poly.type
_entity_poly.pdbx_seq_one_letter_code
_entity_poly.pdbx_strand_id
1 'polypeptide(L)'
;MDRPGEVYIERIVGQDGGGPRGRGACDVGRYGIHPRSDGPVAAGRQAYRTVGVESTEELLGAVINELAGGAVLIMAAAPADYRPAERATLKIKKKSDALRIDLVRNPDILKTVASRKAADPSLAGLFVVGFAAETHDVEAYALSKLEEKDLDMICLNDVAKEGAGFSADTNIVVVFTRGGGRFDFPLMTKKDLAAGILKKVEIELAAREQ
;
A
#
# COMPACT_ATOMS: atom_id res chain seq x y z
N MET A 1 24.39 -9.56 -26.63
CA MET A 1 23.16 -10.28 -26.25
C MET A 1 22.56 -9.51 -25.10
N ASP A 2 21.70 -8.54 -25.42
CA ASP A 2 20.92 -7.79 -24.43
C ASP A 2 19.89 -8.71 -23.79
N ARG A 3 19.94 -8.83 -22.47
CA ARG A 3 18.89 -9.47 -21.68
C ARG A 3 17.75 -8.46 -21.49
N PRO A 4 16.47 -8.86 -21.54
CA PRO A 4 15.35 -7.95 -21.35
C PRO A 4 15.45 -7.27 -19.97
N GLY A 5 15.38 -5.94 -19.95
CA GLY A 5 15.59 -5.14 -18.76
C GLY A 5 14.50 -5.32 -17.71
N GLU A 6 14.90 -5.63 -16.48
CA GLU A 6 14.00 -5.66 -15.33
C GLU A 6 13.44 -4.26 -15.02
N VAL A 7 12.13 -4.15 -14.99
CA VAL A 7 11.43 -2.90 -14.72
C VAL A 7 11.30 -2.71 -13.21
N TYR A 8 12.20 -1.93 -12.60
CA TYR A 8 12.06 -1.51 -11.20
C TYR A 8 11.00 -0.42 -11.11
N ILE A 9 9.82 -0.77 -10.62
CA ILE A 9 8.77 0.19 -10.30
C ILE A 9 8.58 0.20 -8.79
N GLU A 10 9.11 1.21 -8.09
CA GLU A 10 8.76 1.50 -6.69
C GLU A 10 7.39 2.19 -6.63
N ARG A 11 6.29 1.44 -6.52
CA ARG A 11 4.97 2.00 -6.22
C ARG A 11 4.74 2.03 -4.71
N ILE A 12 5.07 3.14 -4.06
CA ILE A 12 4.69 3.39 -2.67
C ILE A 12 3.30 4.02 -2.63
N VAL A 13 2.31 3.32 -2.10
CA VAL A 13 1.01 3.89 -1.75
C VAL A 13 1.08 4.25 -0.27
N GLY A 14 1.06 5.52 0.13
CA GLY A 14 1.04 5.94 1.54
C GLY A 14 -0.03 7.01 1.80
N GLN A 15 -0.56 7.09 3.02
CA GLN A 15 -1.57 8.09 3.40
C GLN A 15 -0.90 9.27 4.13
N ASP A 16 -1.14 10.51 3.67
CA ASP A 16 -0.78 11.72 4.44
C ASP A 16 -1.93 12.04 5.42
N GLY A 17 -1.73 11.72 6.70
CA GLY A 17 -2.68 12.04 7.76
C GLY A 17 -2.55 13.48 8.24
N GLY A 18 -3.19 14.44 7.56
CA GLY A 18 -3.43 15.77 8.15
C GLY A 18 -3.47 16.94 7.17
N GLY A 19 -4.67 17.30 6.69
CA GLY A 19 -4.93 18.56 5.98
C GLY A 19 -6.05 19.37 6.66
N PRO A 20 -5.89 20.70 6.91
CA PRO A 20 -6.75 21.47 7.82
C PRO A 20 -8.04 22.01 7.17
N ARG A 21 -8.48 21.52 6.02
CA ARG A 21 -9.60 22.13 5.29
C ARG A 21 -10.65 21.10 4.91
N GLY A 22 -11.79 21.14 5.60
CA GLY A 22 -12.96 20.27 5.46
C GLY A 22 -13.63 20.25 4.08
N ARG A 23 -12.92 19.69 3.09
CA ARG A 23 -13.49 18.97 1.96
C ARG A 23 -13.15 17.50 2.19
N GLY A 24 -14.14 16.62 2.17
CA GLY A 24 -13.93 15.16 2.26
C GLY A 24 -13.31 14.58 0.99
N ALA A 25 -12.29 15.25 0.43
CA ALA A 25 -11.41 14.69 -0.57
C ALA A 25 -10.38 13.86 0.20
N CYS A 26 -10.45 12.55 0.02
CA CYS A 26 -9.36 11.69 0.41
C CYS A 26 -8.22 12.02 -0.57
N ASP A 27 -7.26 12.86 -0.19
CA ASP A 27 -6.00 12.98 -0.93
C ASP A 27 -5.21 11.69 -0.66
N VAL A 28 -5.58 10.61 -1.36
CA VAL A 28 -4.95 9.30 -1.19
C VAL A 28 -3.67 9.28 -1.99
N GLY A 29 -2.57 9.56 -1.28
CA GLY A 29 -1.21 9.14 -1.61
C GLY A 29 -0.53 9.83 -2.78
N ARG A 30 0.69 10.30 -2.51
CA ARG A 30 1.66 10.62 -3.57
C ARG A 30 2.18 9.31 -4.11
N TYR A 31 1.86 9.00 -5.36
CA TYR A 31 2.39 7.85 -6.07
C TYR A 31 3.72 8.24 -6.70
N GLY A 32 4.78 7.49 -6.36
CA GLY A 32 6.07 7.49 -7.03
C GLY A 32 6.03 6.60 -8.27
N ILE A 33 6.47 7.07 -9.44
CA ILE A 33 6.76 6.21 -10.61
C ILE A 33 8.17 6.57 -11.04
N HIS A 34 9.17 5.93 -10.44
CA HIS A 34 10.55 6.10 -10.89
C HIS A 34 10.79 5.25 -12.14
N PRO A 35 10.97 5.84 -13.34
CA PRO A 35 11.53 5.09 -14.45
C PRO A 35 12.97 4.71 -14.11
N ARG A 36 13.38 3.52 -14.57
CA ARG A 36 14.77 3.04 -14.53
C ARG A 36 15.70 4.13 -15.03
N SER A 37 16.69 4.47 -14.23
CA SER A 37 17.72 5.45 -14.56
C SER A 37 18.70 4.85 -15.56
N ASP A 38 18.31 4.75 -16.83
CA ASP A 38 19.20 4.42 -17.94
C ASP A 38 19.25 5.57 -18.97
N GLY A 39 18.57 6.68 -18.67
CA GLY A 39 18.62 7.92 -19.44
C GLY A 39 18.40 9.14 -18.56
N PRO A 40 18.94 10.32 -18.93
CA PRO A 40 18.69 11.54 -18.19
C PRO A 40 17.18 11.77 -18.11
N VAL A 41 16.64 11.87 -16.89
CA VAL A 41 15.28 12.37 -16.69
C VAL A 41 15.26 13.75 -17.33
N ALA A 42 14.54 13.89 -18.45
CA ALA A 42 14.47 15.16 -19.17
C ALA A 42 14.14 16.27 -18.16
N ALA A 43 14.96 17.30 -18.11
CA ALA A 43 14.81 18.40 -17.17
C ALA A 43 13.37 18.91 -17.19
N GLY A 44 12.66 18.81 -16.05
CA GLY A 44 11.26 19.25 -15.91
C GLY A 44 10.19 18.15 -15.86
N ARG A 45 10.52 16.87 -16.07
CA ARG A 45 9.58 15.77 -15.77
C ARG A 45 9.74 15.30 -14.33
N GLN A 46 8.63 15.25 -13.58
CA GLN A 46 8.60 14.56 -12.30
C GLN A 46 8.91 13.08 -12.52
N ALA A 47 9.81 12.51 -11.70
CA ALA A 47 10.10 11.08 -11.67
C ALA A 47 8.97 10.28 -10.99
N TYR A 48 7.73 10.76 -11.14
CA TYR A 48 6.54 10.13 -10.61
C TYR A 48 5.26 10.67 -11.25
N ARG A 49 4.18 9.88 -11.18
CA ARG A 49 2.84 10.26 -11.60
C ARG A 49 1.87 9.97 -10.47
N THR A 50 1.02 10.93 -10.14
CA THR A 50 -0.04 10.79 -9.13
C THR A 50 -1.39 10.47 -9.76
N VAL A 51 -2.19 9.63 -9.10
CA VAL A 51 -3.58 9.36 -9.47
C VAL A 51 -4.47 9.67 -8.26
N GLY A 52 -5.33 10.70 -8.37
CA GLY A 52 -6.26 11.03 -7.29
C GLY A 52 -7.39 10.01 -7.21
N VAL A 53 -7.67 9.51 -6.00
CA VAL A 53 -8.79 8.61 -5.70
C VAL A 53 -9.41 9.01 -4.37
N GLU A 54 -10.73 8.94 -4.24
CA GLU A 54 -11.46 9.32 -3.03
C GLU A 54 -12.05 8.13 -2.27
N SER A 55 -12.20 6.97 -2.93
CA SER A 55 -12.83 5.77 -2.36
C SER A 55 -11.95 4.52 -2.47
N THR A 56 -12.23 3.51 -1.64
CA THR A 56 -11.56 2.19 -1.73
C THR A 56 -11.83 1.53 -3.10
N GLU A 57 -13.01 1.77 -3.70
CA GLU A 57 -13.36 1.25 -5.04
C GLU A 57 -12.53 1.93 -6.14
N GLU A 58 -12.34 3.25 -6.06
CA GLU A 58 -11.47 3.98 -6.98
C GLU A 58 -10.00 3.60 -6.80
N LEU A 59 -9.54 3.43 -5.55
CA LEU A 59 -8.19 2.94 -5.26
C LEU A 59 -7.97 1.55 -5.85
N LEU A 60 -8.95 0.64 -5.71
CA LEU A 60 -8.88 -0.67 -6.34
C LEU A 60 -8.73 -0.55 -7.87
N GLY A 61 -9.59 0.26 -8.51
CA GLY A 61 -9.52 0.48 -9.95
C GLY A 61 -8.16 1.03 -10.39
N ALA A 62 -7.62 2.01 -9.66
CA ALA A 62 -6.31 2.59 -9.93
C ALA A 62 -5.18 1.55 -9.78
N VAL A 63 -5.17 0.77 -8.70
CA VAL A 63 -4.17 -0.28 -8.48
C VAL A 63 -4.20 -1.30 -9.62
N ILE A 64 -5.39 -1.77 -9.98
CA ILE A 64 -5.61 -2.79 -11.00
C ILE A 64 -5.13 -2.35 -12.38
N ASN A 65 -5.39 -1.09 -12.75
CA ASN A 65 -4.98 -0.54 -14.04
C ASN A 65 -3.47 -0.38 -14.18
N GLU A 66 -2.75 -0.33 -13.06
CA GLU A 66 -1.30 -0.16 -13.06
C GLU A 66 -0.56 -1.50 -12.94
N LEU A 67 -1.19 -2.61 -12.55
CA LEU A 67 -0.50 -3.89 -12.36
C LEU A 67 0.26 -4.32 -13.62
N ALA A 68 1.51 -4.75 -13.41
CA ALA A 68 2.38 -5.23 -14.47
C ALA A 68 3.32 -6.31 -13.91
N GLY A 69 3.73 -7.26 -14.74
CA GLY A 69 4.77 -8.24 -14.38
C GLY A 69 6.10 -7.57 -14.05
N GLY A 70 6.85 -8.18 -13.14
CA GLY A 70 8.13 -7.66 -12.62
C GLY A 70 8.04 -6.37 -11.79
N ALA A 71 6.86 -5.77 -11.64
CA ALA A 71 6.70 -4.55 -10.86
C ALA A 71 6.69 -4.82 -9.35
N VAL A 72 6.92 -3.79 -8.54
CA VAL A 72 6.66 -3.81 -7.10
C VAL A 72 5.41 -3.01 -6.79
N LEU A 73 4.48 -3.60 -6.06
CA LEU A 73 3.31 -2.93 -5.48
C LEU A 73 3.51 -2.82 -3.97
N ILE A 74 3.55 -1.59 -3.43
CA ILE A 74 3.62 -1.35 -1.98
C ILE A 74 2.31 -0.71 -1.51
N MET A 75 1.44 -1.50 -0.89
CA MET A 75 0.12 -1.08 -0.38
C MET A 75 0.21 -0.58 1.07
N ALA A 76 0.66 0.65 1.27
CA ALA A 76 0.67 1.32 2.59
C ALA A 76 -0.47 2.33 2.81
N ALA A 77 -1.44 2.42 1.88
CA ALA A 77 -2.72 3.07 2.18
C ALA A 77 -3.48 2.28 3.26
N ALA A 78 -4.39 2.97 3.94
CA ALA A 78 -5.38 2.36 4.82
C ALA A 78 -6.78 2.45 4.18
N PRO A 79 -7.14 1.55 3.23
CA PRO A 79 -8.49 1.52 2.67
C PRO A 79 -9.52 1.26 3.78
N ALA A 80 -10.68 1.91 3.69
CA ALA A 80 -11.77 1.64 4.62
C ALA A 80 -12.36 0.24 4.36
N ASP A 81 -12.68 -0.50 5.41
CA ASP A 81 -13.29 -1.84 5.32
C ASP A 81 -14.76 -1.81 4.89
N TYR A 82 -15.45 -0.69 5.14
CA TYR A 82 -16.87 -0.50 4.84
C TYR A 82 -17.11 0.83 4.12
N ARG A 83 -18.20 0.88 3.33
CA ARG A 83 -18.73 2.09 2.70
C ARG A 83 -20.24 2.18 2.91
N PRO A 84 -20.85 3.37 2.80
CA PRO A 84 -22.31 3.49 2.76
C PRO A 84 -22.90 2.61 1.66
N ALA A 85 -23.98 1.88 1.98
CA ALA A 85 -24.73 1.08 1.03
C ALA A 85 -25.26 1.94 -0.13
N GLU A 86 -25.71 3.15 0.20
CA GLU A 86 -26.18 4.15 -0.75
C GLU A 86 -25.48 5.49 -0.51
N ARG A 87 -24.90 6.07 -1.56
CA ARG A 87 -24.28 7.40 -1.50
C ARG A 87 -25.29 8.45 -1.95
N ALA A 88 -25.72 9.31 -1.03
CA ALA A 88 -26.61 10.43 -1.37
C ALA A 88 -25.89 11.45 -2.26
N THR A 89 -26.50 11.82 -3.38
CA THR A 89 -25.98 12.86 -4.31
C THR A 89 -26.21 14.28 -3.82
N LEU A 90 -27.09 14.45 -2.83
CA LEU A 90 -27.43 15.72 -2.23
C LEU A 90 -27.27 15.62 -0.71
N LYS A 91 -27.03 16.78 -0.07
CA LYS A 91 -26.99 16.89 1.38
C LYS A 91 -28.29 16.32 1.98
N ILE A 92 -28.16 15.30 2.82
CA ILE A 92 -29.27 14.73 3.58
C ILE A 92 -29.81 15.82 4.51
N LYS A 93 -31.05 16.27 4.27
CA LYS A 93 -31.70 17.28 5.12
C LYS A 93 -32.06 16.65 6.46
N LYS A 94 -31.95 17.44 7.54
CA LYS A 94 -32.44 17.05 8.87
C LYS A 94 -33.96 16.88 8.80
N LYS A 95 -34.42 15.64 8.74
CA LYS A 95 -35.84 15.25 8.80
C LYS A 95 -36.14 14.41 10.06
N SER A 96 -35.11 13.64 10.47
CA SER A 96 -34.92 12.82 11.66
C SER A 96 -34.39 13.53 12.91
N ASP A 97 -34.80 13.17 14.13
CA ASP A 97 -33.93 13.29 15.31
C ASP A 97 -32.78 12.25 15.26
N ALA A 98 -33.01 11.11 14.58
CA ALA A 98 -32.02 10.07 14.35
C ALA A 98 -31.69 9.90 12.85
N LEU A 99 -30.42 9.67 12.54
CA LEU A 99 -29.92 9.28 11.22
C LEU A 99 -29.32 7.88 11.33
N ARG A 100 -29.71 6.98 10.41
CA ARG A 100 -29.11 5.67 10.23
C ARG A 100 -28.44 5.63 8.86
N ILE A 101 -27.25 5.03 8.80
CA ILE A 101 -26.49 4.81 7.56
C ILE A 101 -26.17 3.33 7.52
N ASP A 102 -26.72 2.64 6.54
CA ASP A 102 -26.38 1.25 6.30
C ASP A 102 -25.01 1.18 5.61
N LEU A 103 -24.17 0.26 6.07
CA LEU A 103 -22.82 0.06 5.56
C LEU A 103 -22.69 -1.32 4.91
N VAL A 104 -21.94 -1.38 3.82
CA VAL A 104 -21.57 -2.60 3.12
C VAL A 104 -20.05 -2.74 3.05
N ARG A 105 -19.55 -3.97 3.03
CA ARG A 105 -18.10 -4.23 2.96
C ARG A 105 -17.52 -3.74 1.64
N ASN A 106 -16.39 -3.03 1.73
CA ASN A 106 -15.57 -2.69 0.58
C ASN A 106 -14.89 -3.93 -0.03
N PRO A 107 -14.54 -3.84 -1.32
CA PRO A 107 -13.72 -4.87 -1.92
C PRO A 107 -12.33 -4.87 -1.27
N ASP A 108 -11.79 -6.07 -1.15
CA ASP A 108 -10.48 -6.31 -0.56
C ASP A 108 -9.41 -6.20 -1.64
N ILE A 109 -8.66 -5.10 -1.62
CA ILE A 109 -7.71 -4.78 -2.70
C ILE A 109 -6.64 -5.86 -2.83
N LEU A 110 -6.01 -6.25 -1.73
CA LEU A 110 -4.93 -7.23 -1.74
C LEU A 110 -5.45 -8.64 -2.13
N LYS A 111 -6.65 -9.06 -1.69
CA LYS A 111 -7.23 -10.33 -2.18
C LYS A 111 -7.53 -10.28 -3.67
N THR A 112 -7.96 -9.13 -4.19
CA THR A 112 -8.23 -8.94 -5.62
C THR A 112 -6.94 -9.00 -6.44
N VAL A 113 -5.86 -8.36 -5.96
CA VAL A 113 -4.53 -8.43 -6.59
C VAL A 113 -4.01 -9.87 -6.60
N ALA A 114 -4.09 -10.58 -5.47
CA ALA A 114 -3.70 -11.99 -5.38
C ALA A 114 -4.43 -12.87 -6.40
N SER A 115 -5.76 -12.73 -6.47
CA SER A 115 -6.59 -13.48 -7.42
C SER A 115 -6.20 -13.19 -8.87
N ARG A 116 -5.88 -11.93 -9.19
CA ARG A 116 -5.45 -11.52 -10.53
C ARG A 116 -4.06 -12.01 -10.88
N LYS A 117 -3.10 -11.93 -9.94
CA LYS A 117 -1.75 -12.48 -10.08
C LYS A 117 -1.78 -13.99 -10.38
N ALA A 118 -2.67 -14.72 -9.74
CA ALA A 118 -2.86 -16.15 -9.99
C ALA A 118 -3.50 -16.47 -11.37
N ALA A 119 -4.39 -15.60 -11.85
CA ALA A 119 -5.15 -15.82 -13.08
C ALA A 119 -4.48 -15.27 -14.35
N ASP A 120 -3.57 -14.30 -14.22
CA ASP A 120 -2.99 -13.55 -15.33
C ASP A 120 -1.45 -13.73 -15.40
N PRO A 121 -0.93 -14.57 -16.33
CA PRO A 121 0.50 -14.78 -16.49
C PRO A 121 1.29 -13.52 -16.85
N SER A 122 0.64 -12.46 -17.36
CA SER A 122 1.32 -11.18 -17.65
C SER A 122 1.78 -10.45 -16.37
N LEU A 123 1.28 -10.87 -15.22
CA LEU A 123 1.68 -10.38 -13.89
C LEU A 123 2.78 -11.22 -13.24
N ALA A 124 3.40 -12.15 -13.97
CA ALA A 124 4.54 -12.92 -13.49
C ALA A 124 5.64 -12.00 -12.95
N GLY A 125 6.21 -12.36 -11.79
CA GLY A 125 7.23 -11.54 -11.12
C GLY A 125 6.70 -10.32 -10.38
N LEU A 126 5.38 -10.06 -10.34
CA LEU A 126 4.81 -9.01 -9.50
C LEU A 126 5.14 -9.27 -8.01
N PHE A 127 5.84 -8.33 -7.40
CA PHE A 127 6.20 -8.34 -5.98
C PHE A 127 5.22 -7.45 -5.18
N VAL A 128 4.54 -8.02 -4.19
CA VAL A 128 3.49 -7.34 -3.42
C VAL A 128 3.90 -7.16 -1.96
N VAL A 129 3.98 -5.91 -1.53
CA VAL A 129 4.21 -5.50 -0.14
C VAL A 129 2.90 -5.00 0.46
N GLY A 130 2.46 -5.61 1.56
CA GLY A 130 1.33 -5.12 2.36
C GLY A 130 1.79 -4.39 3.61
N PHE A 131 0.89 -3.59 4.19
CA PHE A 131 1.05 -3.04 5.53
C PHE A 131 -0.09 -3.53 6.43
N ALA A 132 0.23 -3.76 7.69
CA ALA A 132 -0.72 -4.03 8.75
C ALA A 132 -0.42 -3.13 9.94
N ALA A 133 -1.47 -2.68 10.62
CA ALA A 133 -1.36 -2.04 11.92
C ALA A 133 -2.23 -2.84 12.88
N GLU A 134 -1.64 -3.39 13.93
CA GLU A 134 -2.35 -4.22 14.90
C GLU A 134 -1.94 -3.81 16.31
N THR A 135 -2.86 -4.01 17.26
CA THR A 135 -2.65 -3.70 18.69
C THR A 135 -2.42 -4.94 19.54
N HIS A 136 -2.78 -6.14 19.05
CA HIS A 136 -2.74 -7.40 19.78
C HIS A 136 -2.34 -8.55 18.83
N ASP A 137 -1.63 -9.57 19.34
CA ASP A 137 -1.17 -10.77 18.59
C ASP A 137 -0.53 -10.46 17.22
N VAL A 138 0.26 -9.38 17.21
CA VAL A 138 0.66 -8.62 16.02
C VAL A 138 1.36 -9.47 14.94
N GLU A 139 2.16 -10.46 15.33
CA GLU A 139 2.92 -11.32 14.42
C GLU A 139 2.05 -12.40 13.74
N ALA A 140 1.24 -13.14 14.51
CA ALA A 140 0.40 -14.20 13.95
C ALA A 140 -0.59 -13.62 12.91
N TYR A 141 -1.15 -12.43 13.20
CA TYR A 141 -1.99 -11.71 12.24
C TYR A 141 -1.24 -11.27 10.99
N ALA A 142 0.00 -10.78 11.12
CA ALA A 142 0.81 -10.39 9.98
C ALA A 142 1.11 -11.58 9.07
N LEU A 143 1.49 -12.72 9.66
CA LEU A 143 1.77 -13.95 8.91
C LEU A 143 0.51 -14.51 8.23
N SER A 144 -0.65 -14.51 8.91
CA SER A 144 -1.93 -14.90 8.29
C SER A 144 -2.27 -14.01 7.09
N LYS A 145 -2.08 -12.69 7.19
CA LYS A 145 -2.30 -11.77 6.09
C LYS A 145 -1.30 -11.96 4.94
N LEU A 146 -0.03 -12.24 5.25
CA LEU A 146 1.01 -12.55 4.27
C LEU A 146 0.59 -13.74 3.38
N GLU A 147 0.07 -14.80 4.00
CA GLU A 147 -0.42 -16.00 3.31
C GLU A 147 -1.75 -15.77 2.59
N GLU A 148 -2.79 -15.33 3.31
CA GLU A 148 -4.15 -15.15 2.77
C GLU A 148 -4.23 -14.20 1.58
N LYS A 149 -3.32 -13.22 1.52
CA LYS A 149 -3.30 -12.17 0.50
C LYS A 149 -2.20 -12.39 -0.53
N ASP A 150 -1.53 -13.54 -0.52
CA ASP A 150 -0.43 -13.87 -1.42
C ASP A 150 0.63 -12.74 -1.48
N LEU A 151 1.03 -12.20 -0.33
CA LEU A 151 2.03 -11.14 -0.28
C LEU A 151 3.44 -11.73 -0.38
N ASP A 152 4.36 -10.90 -0.84
CA ASP A 152 5.78 -11.22 -0.86
C ASP A 152 6.46 -10.71 0.42
N MET A 153 5.95 -9.60 0.95
CA MET A 153 6.41 -8.98 2.17
C MET A 153 5.24 -8.29 2.89
N ILE A 154 5.25 -8.26 4.22
CA ILE A 154 4.31 -7.47 5.02
C ILE A 154 5.04 -6.66 6.07
N CYS A 155 4.70 -5.37 6.14
CA CYS A 155 5.21 -4.43 7.13
C CYS A 155 4.18 -4.28 8.25
N LEU A 156 4.50 -4.77 9.43
CA LEU A 156 3.65 -4.70 10.61
C LEU A 156 4.05 -3.50 11.46
N ASN A 157 3.16 -2.53 11.59
CA ASN A 157 3.29 -1.43 12.53
C ASN A 157 2.71 -1.86 13.90
N ASP A 158 3.56 -1.87 14.93
CA ASP A 158 3.16 -2.10 16.31
C ASP A 158 2.72 -0.78 16.96
N VAL A 159 1.47 -0.41 16.70
CA VAL A 159 0.89 0.87 17.17
C VAL A 159 0.62 0.90 18.67
N ALA A 160 0.83 -0.21 19.39
CA ALA A 160 0.67 -0.28 20.84
C ALA A 160 1.89 0.28 21.61
N LYS A 161 3.05 0.42 20.94
CA LYS A 161 4.27 0.96 21.57
C LYS A 161 4.29 2.49 21.56
N GLU A 162 4.75 3.09 22.67
CA GLU A 162 4.95 4.54 22.76
C GLU A 162 5.88 5.03 21.63
N GLY A 163 5.41 6.04 20.87
CA GLY A 163 6.15 6.60 19.74
C GLY A 163 5.86 5.99 18.36
N ALA A 164 5.03 4.94 18.26
CA ALA A 164 4.66 4.25 17.00
C ALA A 164 3.33 4.71 16.37
N GLY A 165 2.78 5.85 16.82
CA GLY A 165 1.48 6.36 16.38
C GLY A 165 1.49 6.97 14.97
N PHE A 166 0.36 6.89 14.26
CA PHE A 166 0.19 7.44 12.91
C PHE A 166 0.52 8.95 12.80
N SER A 167 0.30 9.72 13.88
CA SER A 167 0.54 11.16 13.95
C SER A 167 1.96 11.55 14.40
N ALA A 168 2.85 10.58 14.68
CA ALA A 168 4.25 10.85 15.01
C ALA A 168 5.14 10.78 13.76
N ASP A 169 6.31 11.42 13.80
CA ASP A 169 7.32 11.32 12.73
C ASP A 169 8.14 10.04 12.78
N THR A 170 7.96 9.26 13.84
CA THR A 170 8.66 8.00 14.10
C THR A 170 7.73 6.80 14.01
N ASN A 171 8.30 5.63 13.75
CA ASN A 171 7.55 4.39 13.73
C ASN A 171 8.40 3.19 14.18
N ILE A 172 7.74 2.11 14.61
CA ILE A 172 8.35 0.82 14.94
C ILE A 172 7.68 -0.21 14.05
N VAL A 173 8.47 -0.91 13.24
CA VAL A 173 7.93 -1.87 12.26
C VAL A 173 8.69 -3.17 12.32
N VAL A 174 7.95 -4.27 12.24
CA VAL A 174 8.53 -5.60 11.97
C VAL A 174 8.14 -5.98 10.55
N VAL A 175 9.12 -6.39 9.75
CA VAL A 175 8.90 -6.86 8.39
C VAL A 175 8.98 -8.37 8.36
N PHE A 176 7.99 -9.01 7.75
CA PHE A 176 7.98 -10.44 7.45
C PHE A 176 8.00 -10.67 5.95
N THR A 177 8.76 -11.68 5.49
CA THR A 177 8.84 -12.06 4.08
C THR A 177 8.30 -13.46 3.87
N ARG A 178 7.82 -13.74 2.64
CA ARG A 178 7.32 -15.07 2.28
C ARG A 178 8.34 -16.19 2.51
N GLY A 179 9.64 -15.90 2.40
CA GLY A 179 10.73 -16.84 2.67
C GLY A 179 10.95 -17.16 4.15
N GLY A 180 10.11 -16.66 5.06
CA GLY A 180 10.27 -16.81 6.51
C GLY A 180 11.24 -15.80 7.15
N GLY A 181 11.65 -14.78 6.39
CA GLY A 181 12.51 -13.71 6.90
C GLY A 181 11.75 -12.83 7.89
N ARG A 182 12.43 -12.42 8.96
CA ARG A 182 11.95 -11.45 9.96
C ARG A 182 12.98 -10.35 10.14
N PHE A 183 12.54 -9.10 10.07
CA PHE A 183 13.40 -7.94 10.26
C PHE A 183 12.72 -6.92 11.18
N ASP A 184 13.28 -6.76 12.38
CA ASP A 184 12.83 -5.78 13.35
C ASP A 184 13.50 -4.42 13.08
N PHE A 185 12.69 -3.40 12.81
CA PHE A 185 13.12 -2.01 12.72
C PHE A 185 12.82 -1.31 14.05
N PRO A 186 13.84 -0.76 14.74
CA PRO A 186 13.63 -0.02 15.98
C PRO A 186 12.89 1.30 15.70
N LEU A 187 12.57 2.04 16.77
CA LEU A 187 11.99 3.37 16.64
C LEU A 187 12.90 4.26 15.78
N MET A 188 12.43 4.63 14.61
CA MET A 188 13.18 5.43 13.65
C MET A 188 12.26 6.37 12.89
N THR A 189 12.81 7.35 12.18
CA THR A 189 12.00 8.29 11.39
C THR A 189 11.28 7.55 10.27
N LYS A 190 10.09 8.02 9.88
CA LYS A 190 9.35 7.48 8.72
C LYS A 190 10.18 7.45 7.45
N LYS A 191 11.08 8.42 7.26
CA LYS A 191 11.99 8.49 6.11
C LYS A 191 13.02 7.36 6.13
N ASP A 192 13.69 7.17 7.27
CA ASP A 192 14.71 6.12 7.40
C ASP A 192 14.08 4.73 7.35
N LEU A 193 12.88 4.58 7.92
CA LEU A 193 12.11 3.35 7.82
C LEU A 193 11.74 3.04 6.36
N ALA A 194 11.25 4.03 5.59
CA ALA A 194 10.93 3.82 4.18
C ALA A 194 12.17 3.36 3.39
N ALA A 195 13.33 4.01 3.58
CA ALA A 195 14.58 3.58 2.95
C ALA A 195 14.98 2.15 3.38
N GLY A 196 14.79 1.80 4.65
CA GLY A 196 15.02 0.46 5.18
C GLY A 196 14.13 -0.60 4.53
N ILE A 197 12.83 -0.31 4.36
CA ILE A 197 11.86 -1.19 3.71
C ILE A 197 12.23 -1.41 2.23
N LEU A 198 12.56 -0.34 1.51
CA LEU A 198 12.96 -0.43 0.09
C LEU A 198 14.21 -1.31 -0.08
N LYS A 199 15.22 -1.12 0.78
CA LYS A 199 16.40 -1.99 0.79
C LYS A 199 16.06 -3.47 1.02
N LYS A 200 15.03 -3.77 1.82
CA LYS A 200 14.56 -5.16 2.00
C LYS A 200 13.87 -5.68 0.76
N VAL A 201 13.05 -4.88 0.07
CA VAL A 201 12.48 -5.25 -1.23
C VAL A 201 13.59 -5.59 -2.23
N GLU A 202 14.62 -4.75 -2.37
CA GLU A 202 15.74 -4.98 -3.28
C GLU A 202 16.44 -6.32 -3.02
N ILE A 203 16.72 -6.64 -1.75
CA ILE A 203 17.36 -7.90 -1.35
C ILE A 203 16.47 -9.10 -1.71
N GLU A 204 15.18 -9.03 -1.41
CA GLU A 204 14.23 -10.12 -1.70
C GLU A 204 13.99 -10.32 -3.19
N LEU A 205 14.06 -9.25 -4.00
CA LEU A 205 14.02 -9.34 -5.46
C LEU A 205 15.27 -10.04 -6.01
N ALA A 206 16.46 -9.60 -5.58
CA ALA A 206 17.73 -10.19 -6.02
C ALA A 206 17.88 -11.67 -5.64
N ALA A 207 17.21 -12.12 -4.57
CA ALA A 207 17.18 -13.53 -4.17
C ALA A 207 16.27 -14.40 -5.05
N ARG A 208 15.32 -13.82 -5.80
CA ARG A 208 14.39 -14.56 -6.71
C ARG A 208 14.97 -14.82 -8.08
N GLU A 209 15.99 -14.06 -8.47
CA GLU A 209 16.65 -14.14 -9.77
C GLU A 209 17.76 -15.20 -9.81
N GLN A 210 18.07 -15.83 -8.67
CA GLN A 210 19.09 -16.88 -8.47
C GLN A 210 18.45 -18.27 -8.47
#